data_AF-A0A382N4X6-F1
#
_entry.id   AF-A0A382N4X6-F1
#
_cell.length_a   1.000
_cell.length_b   1.000
_cell.length_c   1.000
_cell.angle_alpha   90.00
_cell.angle_beta   90.00
_cell.angle_gamma   90.00
#
_symmetry.space_group_name_H-M   'P 1'
#
loop_
_entity.id
_entity.type
_entity.pdbx_description
1 polymer ?
#
loop_
_entity_poly.entity_id
_entity_poly.type
_entity_poly.pdbx_seq_one_letter_code
_entity_poly.pdbx_strand_id
1 'polypeptide(L)' 'TFLVRQLPPSEKGIPLEIYVFCKDTDWGRYESIQADLFDHILAVVSEFDLRLFQNPTGADFSKIK' A
#
# COMPACT_ATOMS: atom_id res chain seq x y z
N THR A 1 13.98 1.03 -14.33
CA THR A 1 13.04 2.18 -14.27
C THR A 1 12.23 2.09 -12.99
N PHE A 2 11.88 3.23 -12.41
CA PHE A 2 11.08 3.34 -11.18
C PHE A 2 9.95 4.32 -11.48
N LEU A 3 8.71 3.90 -11.27
CA LEU A 3 7.52 4.73 -11.48
C LEU A 3 6.60 4.58 -10.27
N VAL A 4 6.20 5.71 -9.69
CA VAL A 4 5.19 5.76 -8.62
C VAL A 4 4.16 6.80 -9.04
N ARG A 5 2.88 6.43 -9.06
CA ARG A 5 1.79 7.34 -9.40
C ARG A 5 0.51 6.99 -8.63
N GLN A 6 -0.30 8.01 -8.40
CA GLN A 6 -1.68 7.82 -7.96
C GLN A 6 -2.54 7.47 -9.18
N LEU A 7 -3.42 6.49 -9.03
CA LEU A 7 -4.43 6.13 -10.02
C LEU A 7 -5.71 6.97 -9.82
N PRO A 8 -6.63 7.00 -10.80
CA PRO A 8 -7.90 7.72 -10.65
C PRO A 8 -8.63 7.33 -9.35
N PRO A 9 -9.22 8.29 -8.62
CA PRO A 9 -9.98 8.01 -7.40
C PRO A 9 -11.12 7.02 -7.65
N SER A 10 -11.38 6.18 -6.66
CA SER A 10 -12.43 5.16 -6.69
C SER A 10 -13.26 5.19 -5.40
N GLU A 11 -14.32 4.40 -5.33
CA GLU A 11 -15.09 4.15 -4.10
C GLU A 11 -14.22 3.62 -2.93
N LYS A 12 -13.01 3.13 -3.24
CA LYS A 12 -12.02 2.60 -2.30
C LYS A 12 -10.88 3.60 -1.99
N GLY A 13 -11.11 4.88 -2.23
CA GLY A 13 -10.10 5.93 -2.11
C GLY A 13 -9.20 6.05 -3.34
N ILE A 14 -8.02 6.63 -3.16
CA ILE A 14 -7.03 6.90 -4.22
C ILE A 14 -5.99 5.77 -4.22
N PRO A 15 -5.95 4.87 -5.23
CA PRO A 15 -4.97 3.80 -5.27
C PRO A 15 -3.58 4.34 -5.63
N LEU A 16 -2.53 3.77 -5.04
CA LEU A 16 -1.14 4.04 -5.39
C LEU A 16 -0.57 2.88 -6.21
N GLU A 17 -0.03 3.17 -7.39
CA GLU A 17 0.69 2.20 -8.21
C GLU A 17 2.20 2.43 -8.05
N ILE A 18 2.92 1.36 -7.70
CA ILE A 18 4.37 1.33 -7.55
C ILE A 18 4.90 0.29 -8.54
N TYR A 19 5.60 0.74 -9.57
CA TYR A 19 6.16 -0.10 -10.63
C TYR A 19 7.68 -0.02 -10.62
N VAL A 20 8.31 -1.13 -10.22
CA VAL A 20 9.76 -1.25 -9.99
C VAL A 20 10.27 -2.60 -10.49
N PHE A 21 11.56 -2.65 -10.80
CA PHE A 21 12.25 -3.90 -11.17
C PHE A 21 13.18 -4.33 -10.04
N CYS A 22 13.00 -5.55 -9.54
CA CYS A 22 14.01 -6.19 -8.69
C CYS A 22 15.12 -6.78 -9.57
N LYS A 23 16.38 -6.69 -9.11
CA LYS A 23 17.53 -7.33 -9.76
C LYS A 23 17.68 -8.80 -9.35
N ASP A 24 17.27 -9.15 -8.14
CA ASP A 24 17.32 -10.51 -7.62
C ASP A 24 16.16 -11.33 -8.20
N THR A 25 16.48 -12.46 -8.82
CA THR A 25 15.53 -13.42 -9.38
C THR A 25 15.33 -14.66 -8.49
N ASP A 26 16.05 -14.72 -7.36
CA ASP A 26 15.80 -15.71 -6.32
C ASP A 26 14.46 -15.41 -5.63
N TRP A 27 13.60 -16.43 -5.53
CA TRP A 27 12.22 -16.25 -5.04
C TRP A 27 12.18 -15.71 -3.61
N GLY A 28 12.97 -16.28 -2.69
CA GLY A 28 12.95 -15.88 -1.28
C GLY A 28 13.45 -14.45 -1.08
N ARG A 29 14.50 -14.06 -1.80
CA ARG A 29 14.99 -12.67 -1.79
C ARG A 29 14.00 -11.70 -2.43
N TYR A 30 13.38 -12.09 -3.55
CA TYR A 30 12.37 -11.28 -4.23
C TYR A 30 11.15 -11.01 -3.33
N GLU A 31 10.62 -12.05 -2.68
CA GLU A 31 9.51 -11.96 -1.74
C GLU A 31 9.86 -11.09 -0.52
N SER A 32 11.05 -11.28 0.08
CA SER A 32 11.53 -10.43 1.20
C SER A 32 11.58 -8.96 0.80
N ILE A 33 12.14 -8.63 -0.38
CA ILE A 33 12.25 -7.25 -0.87
C ILE A 33 10.85 -6.64 -1.12
N GLN A 34 9.87 -7.44 -1.55
CA GLN A 34 8.48 -6.98 -1.67
C GLN A 34 7.85 -6.72 -0.30
N ALA A 35 8.03 -7.62 0.66
CA ALA A 35 7.51 -7.47 2.02
C ALA A 35 8.09 -6.23 2.71
N ASP A 36 9.42 -6.08 2.72
CA ASP A 36 10.12 -4.94 3.32
C ASP A 36 9.64 -3.58 2.75
N LEU A 37 9.38 -3.53 1.43
CA LEU A 37 8.85 -2.35 0.77
C LEU A 37 7.43 -2.01 1.24
N PHE A 38 6.54 -3.00 1.33
CA PHE A 38 5.19 -2.77 1.83
C PHE A 38 5.19 -2.40 3.30
N ASP A 39 5.90 -3.14 4.16
CA ASP A 39 5.98 -2.85 5.60
C ASP A 39 6.48 -1.43 5.88
N HIS A 40 7.48 -0.94 5.14
CA HIS A 40 7.93 0.44 5.26
C HIS A 40 6.84 1.46 4.88
N ILE A 41 6.08 1.22 3.80
CA ILE A 41 4.97 2.07 3.37
C ILE A 41 3.84 2.06 4.40
N LEU A 42 3.47 0.89 4.92
CA LEU A 42 2.42 0.74 5.94
C LEU A 42 2.83 1.39 7.27
N ALA A 43 4.12 1.37 7.63
CA ALA A 43 4.63 2.02 8.84
C ALA A 43 4.65 3.55 8.74
N VAL A 44 4.95 4.12 7.57
CA VAL A 44 5.08 5.57 7.39
C VAL A 44 3.77 6.27 7.00
N VAL A 45 2.74 5.53 6.56
CA VAL A 45 1.48 6.10 6.05
C VAL A 45 0.79 7.06 7.04
N SER A 46 0.89 6.78 8.34
CA SER A 46 0.27 7.59 9.40
C SER A 46 0.93 8.95 9.59
N GLU A 47 2.23 9.09 9.27
CA GLU A 47 2.97 10.37 9.37
C GLU A 47 2.53 11.40 8.32
N PHE A 48 1.79 10.96 7.30
CA PHE A 48 1.25 11.80 6.23
C PHE A 48 -0.26 12.06 6.37
N ASP A 49 -0.84 11.81 7.55
CA ASP A 49 -2.29 11.83 7.82
C ASP A 49 -3.12 10.88 6.91
N LEU A 50 -2.47 9.95 6.22
CA LEU A 50 -3.10 8.98 5.33
C LEU A 50 -3.57 7.75 6.10
N ARG A 51 -4.58 7.06 5.55
CA ARG A 51 -5.12 5.81 6.11
C ARG A 51 -5.22 4.74 5.04
N LEU A 52 -4.92 3.52 5.43
CA LEU A 52 -5.05 2.34 4.58
C LEU A 52 -6.54 2.04 4.37
N PHE A 53 -6.97 1.96 3.11
CA PHE A 53 -8.30 1.48 2.79
C PHE A 53 -8.33 -0.05 2.87
N GLN A 54 -9.21 -0.58 3.70
CA GLN A 54 -9.58 -2.00 3.72
C GLN A 54 -11.09 -2.10 3.57
N ASN A 55 -11.57 -3.12 2.84
CA ASN A 55 -13.00 -3.40 2.73
C ASN A 55 -13.36 -4.45 3.79
N PRO A 56 -14.48 -4.31 4.54
CA PRO A 56 -15.53 -3.31 4.42
C PRO A 56 -15.27 -2.04 5.25
N THR A 57 -15.96 -0.95 4.89
CA THR A 57 -16.06 0.25 5.74
C THR A 57 -17.47 0.86 5.72
N GLY A 58 -17.85 1.39 6.87
CA GLY A 58 -19.13 2.02 7.25
C GLY A 58 -19.15 2.48 8.72
N ALA A 59 -18.13 3.10 9.31
CA ALA A 59 -16.84 3.56 8.81
C ALA A 59 -15.59 2.87 9.46
N ASP A 60 -15.59 1.62 9.94
CA ASP A 60 -16.64 0.58 9.94
C ASP A 60 -17.70 0.73 11.06
N PHE A 61 -18.63 -0.24 11.18
CA PHE A 61 -19.79 -0.23 12.06
C PHE A 61 -19.41 -0.29 13.56
N SER A 62 -18.34 0.42 13.98
CA SER A 62 -17.73 0.38 15.31
C SER A 62 -17.22 1.75 15.82
N LYS A 63 -17.71 2.87 15.26
CA LYS A 63 -18.20 3.95 16.14
C LYS A 63 -19.52 3.58 16.83
N ILE A 64 -20.08 2.42 16.48
CA ILE A 64 -21.11 1.69 17.22
C ILE A 64 -20.33 0.77 18.19
N LYS A 65 -19.92 1.25 19.36
CA LYS A 65 -20.80 1.72 20.44
C LYS A 65 -20.02 2.58 21.43
#